data_AF-A0A381UBR5-F1
#
_entry.id   AF-A0A381UBR5-F1
#
_cell.length_a   1.000
_cell.length_b   1.000
_cell.length_c   1.000
_cell.angle_alpha   90.00
_cell.angle_beta   90.00
_cell.angle_gamma   90.00
#
_symmetry.space_group_name_H-M   'P 1'
#
loop_
_entity.id
_entity.type
_entity.pdbx_description
1 polymer ?
#
loop_
_entity_poly.entity_id
_entity_poly.type
_entity_poly.pdbx_seq_one_letter_code
_entity_poly.pdbx_strand_id
1 'polypeptide(L)'
;MSKSRIIPSIEQLLQRSGVQVLLQTYGRTATVNALRAAAEKLRTELEGPSSSNRVRVEVLEAAEHLESEAAKHLTRSFMSSLQPVINATGVIIHTNLGRAPLADSAVKAIATIAPHFTNLEYDVESGGRGQRDTHVQYWLRELTGAEAVVVVNNNAAATLLLLSALASGREVIVSRGELVEIGGGFRVPDVLAQSGAQLREIGTTNRTRADDYAAAINDRTGLLLR
;
A
#
# COMPACT_ATOMS: atom_id res chain seq x y z
N MET A 1 -38.41 -28.19 23.64
CA MET A 1 -37.35 -27.44 24.34
C MET A 1 -36.77 -26.41 23.37
N SER A 2 -36.61 -25.14 23.78
CA SER A 2 -36.13 -24.07 22.89
C SER A 2 -34.75 -24.41 22.32
N LYS A 3 -34.59 -24.30 20.99
CA LYS A 3 -33.34 -24.57 20.25
C LYS A 3 -32.18 -23.69 20.72
N SER A 4 -32.46 -22.55 21.34
CA SER A 4 -31.47 -21.58 21.85
C SER A 4 -30.76 -22.03 23.14
N ARG A 5 -31.24 -23.09 23.81
CA ARG A 5 -30.67 -23.56 25.09
C ARG A 5 -29.35 -24.34 24.95
N ILE A 6 -28.90 -24.56 23.71
CA ILE A 6 -27.68 -25.30 23.38
C ILE A 6 -26.43 -24.40 23.40
N ILE A 7 -26.59 -23.08 23.22
CA ILE A 7 -25.48 -22.12 23.18
C ILE A 7 -24.98 -21.85 24.61
N PRO A 8 -23.72 -22.20 24.96
CA PRO A 8 -23.14 -21.90 26.26
C PRO A 8 -23.04 -20.39 26.50
N SER A 9 -23.05 -19.97 27.77
CA SER A 9 -22.78 -18.58 28.11
C SER A 9 -21.34 -18.19 27.76
N ILE A 10 -21.09 -16.90 27.50
CA ILE A 10 -19.73 -16.42 27.26
C ILE A 10 -18.82 -16.75 28.45
N GLU A 11 -19.32 -16.68 29.68
CA GLU A 11 -18.53 -17.04 30.87
C GLU A 11 -18.12 -18.52 30.86
N GLN A 12 -19.03 -19.43 30.46
CA GLN A 12 -18.69 -20.86 30.30
C GLN A 12 -17.65 -21.08 29.19
N LEU A 13 -17.75 -20.35 28.08
CA LEU A 13 -16.76 -20.40 27.00
C LEU A 13 -15.40 -19.88 27.48
N LEU A 14 -15.36 -18.83 28.29
CA LEU A 14 -14.12 -18.27 28.83
C LEU A 14 -13.37 -19.26 29.72
N GLN A 15 -14.04 -20.21 30.37
CA GLN A 15 -13.36 -21.23 31.19
C GLN A 15 -12.71 -22.36 30.37
N ARG A 16 -12.94 -22.41 29.04
CA ARG A 16 -12.38 -23.45 28.18
C ARG A 16 -10.91 -23.19 27.87
N SER A 17 -10.10 -24.25 27.86
CA SER A 17 -8.66 -24.18 27.64
C SER A 17 -8.28 -23.50 26.31
N GLY A 18 -8.94 -23.82 25.20
CA GLY A 18 -8.61 -23.16 23.93
C GLY A 18 -9.05 -21.69 23.86
N VAL A 19 -10.12 -21.30 24.58
CA VAL A 19 -10.47 -19.88 24.73
C VAL A 19 -9.45 -19.14 25.60
N GLN A 20 -8.87 -19.79 26.62
CA GLN A 20 -7.78 -19.21 27.40
C GLN A 20 -6.53 -18.92 26.54
N VAL A 21 -6.23 -19.78 25.56
CA VAL A 21 -5.17 -19.51 24.57
C VAL A 21 -5.51 -18.26 23.74
N LEU A 22 -6.76 -18.12 23.30
CA LEU A 22 -7.21 -16.93 22.56
C LEU A 22 -7.10 -15.65 23.42
N LEU A 23 -7.43 -15.72 24.70
CA LEU A 23 -7.31 -14.60 25.64
C LEU A 23 -5.85 -14.15 25.81
N GLN A 24 -4.91 -15.09 25.92
CA GLN A 24 -3.48 -14.78 26.03
C GLN A 24 -2.93 -14.18 24.73
N THR A 25 -3.43 -14.64 23.58
CA THR A 25 -2.92 -14.23 22.26
C THR A 25 -3.50 -12.90 21.78
N TYR A 26 -4.81 -12.72 21.91
CA TYR A 26 -5.56 -11.60 21.30
C TYR A 26 -6.15 -10.62 22.32
N GLY A 27 -6.02 -10.93 23.62
CA GLY A 27 -6.59 -10.13 24.70
C GLY A 27 -8.09 -10.37 24.91
N ARG A 28 -8.57 -9.92 26.08
CA ARG A 28 -9.95 -10.18 26.54
C ARG A 28 -11.01 -9.58 25.63
N THR A 29 -10.87 -8.30 25.28
CA THR A 29 -11.88 -7.56 24.52
C THR A 29 -12.15 -8.20 23.16
N ALA A 30 -11.08 -8.49 22.41
CA ALA A 30 -11.21 -9.10 21.09
C ALA A 30 -11.81 -10.51 21.18
N THR A 31 -11.34 -11.32 22.13
CA THR A 31 -11.81 -12.70 22.31
C THR A 31 -13.30 -12.75 22.67
N VAL A 32 -13.75 -11.91 23.61
CA VAL A 32 -15.16 -11.82 24.00
C VAL A 32 -16.04 -11.38 22.83
N ASN A 33 -15.58 -10.39 22.05
CA ASN A 33 -16.32 -9.93 20.86
C ASN A 33 -16.43 -11.02 19.79
N ALA A 34 -15.35 -11.76 19.54
CA ALA A 34 -15.35 -12.88 18.60
C ALA A 34 -16.29 -14.01 19.04
N LEU A 35 -16.30 -14.37 20.33
CA LEU A 35 -17.22 -15.36 20.89
C LEU A 35 -18.68 -14.90 20.79
N ARG A 36 -18.96 -13.61 21.05
CA ARG A 36 -20.31 -13.03 20.88
C ARG A 36 -20.77 -13.09 19.43
N ALA A 37 -19.90 -12.73 18.48
CA ALA A 37 -20.21 -12.79 17.06
C ALA A 37 -20.46 -14.24 16.59
N ALA A 38 -19.66 -15.20 17.04
CA ALA A 38 -19.86 -16.61 16.76
C ALA A 38 -21.18 -17.13 17.34
N ALA A 39 -21.51 -16.74 18.59
CA ALA A 39 -22.74 -17.13 19.25
C ALA A 39 -23.98 -16.54 18.57
N GLU A 40 -23.90 -15.29 18.10
CA GLU A 40 -24.98 -14.65 17.35
C GLU A 40 -25.21 -15.32 15.99
N LYS A 41 -24.14 -15.61 15.26
CA LYS A 41 -24.20 -16.36 13.99
C LYS A 41 -24.87 -17.72 14.18
N LEU A 42 -24.45 -18.48 15.19
CA LEU A 42 -25.05 -19.79 15.49
C LEU A 42 -26.53 -19.66 15.89
N ARG A 43 -26.90 -18.61 16.65
CA ARG A 43 -28.30 -18.33 17.00
C ARG A 43 -29.15 -18.11 15.74
N THR A 44 -28.67 -17.27 14.82
CA THR A 44 -29.38 -17.02 13.55
C THR A 44 -29.54 -18.29 12.71
N GLU A 45 -28.52 -19.16 12.66
CA GLU A 45 -28.57 -20.43 11.93
C GLU A 45 -29.60 -21.42 12.52
N LEU A 46 -29.75 -21.44 13.85
CA LEU A 46 -30.70 -22.31 14.55
C LEU A 46 -32.17 -21.85 14.42
N GLU A 47 -32.39 -20.55 14.26
CA GLU A 47 -33.72 -19.92 14.14
C GLU A 47 -34.24 -19.87 12.68
N GLY A 48 -33.37 -20.12 11.68
CA GLY A 48 -33.72 -20.03 10.26
C GLY A 48 -34.64 -21.14 9.72
N PRO A 49 -35.27 -20.93 8.53
CA PRO A 49 -36.24 -21.85 7.92
C PRO A 49 -35.64 -23.18 7.43
N SER A 50 -34.31 -23.33 7.40
CA SER A 50 -33.60 -24.59 7.10
C SER A 50 -33.40 -25.49 8.33
N SER A 51 -33.98 -25.13 9.48
CA SER A 51 -33.79 -25.81 10.77
C SER A 51 -34.57 -27.13 10.94
N SER A 52 -35.14 -27.67 9.86
CA SER A 52 -35.97 -28.88 9.86
C SER A 52 -35.18 -30.19 9.78
N ASN A 53 -33.86 -30.18 9.55
CA ASN A 53 -33.10 -31.43 9.48
C ASN A 53 -31.63 -31.38 9.94
N ARG A 54 -31.23 -30.38 10.74
CA ARG A 54 -29.82 -30.24 11.16
C ARG A 54 -29.64 -30.19 12.69
N VAL A 55 -29.08 -31.29 13.15
CA VAL A 55 -28.19 -31.52 14.30
C VAL A 55 -28.80 -31.34 15.69
N ARG A 56 -28.99 -32.48 16.39
CA ARG A 56 -28.94 -32.55 17.86
C ARG A 56 -27.51 -32.22 18.29
N VAL A 57 -27.13 -30.95 18.25
CA VAL A 57 -25.82 -30.52 18.72
C VAL A 57 -25.85 -30.64 20.25
N GLU A 58 -25.01 -31.48 20.82
CA GLU A 58 -24.82 -31.47 22.28
C GLU A 58 -24.12 -30.16 22.69
N VAL A 59 -24.35 -29.66 23.90
CA VAL A 59 -23.79 -28.37 24.37
C VAL A 59 -22.26 -28.32 24.24
N LEU A 60 -21.59 -29.46 24.38
CA LEU A 60 -20.13 -29.61 24.17
C LEU A 60 -19.72 -29.36 22.71
N GLU A 61 -20.43 -29.93 21.75
CA GLU A 61 -20.18 -29.71 20.31
C GLU A 61 -20.43 -28.25 19.92
N ALA A 62 -21.44 -27.60 20.52
CA ALA A 62 -21.69 -26.17 20.33
C ALA A 62 -20.57 -25.30 20.91
N ALA A 63 -20.04 -25.66 22.08
CA ALA A 63 -18.92 -24.94 22.70
C ALA A 63 -17.64 -25.02 21.85
N GLU A 64 -17.31 -26.22 21.35
CA GLU A 64 -16.17 -26.44 20.45
C GLU A 64 -16.33 -25.70 19.12
N HIS A 65 -17.54 -25.71 18.56
CA HIS A 65 -17.84 -24.97 17.34
C HIS A 65 -17.62 -23.46 17.53
N LEU A 66 -18.16 -22.88 18.61
CA LEU A 66 -18.01 -21.45 18.90
C LEU A 66 -16.57 -21.04 19.17
N GLU A 67 -15.82 -21.89 19.88
CA GLU A 67 -14.38 -21.72 20.10
C GLU A 67 -13.61 -21.70 18.78
N SER A 68 -13.86 -22.67 17.90
CA SER A 68 -13.26 -22.74 16.56
C SER A 68 -13.61 -21.52 15.70
N GLU A 69 -14.88 -21.10 15.67
CA GLU A 69 -15.31 -19.94 14.88
C GLU A 69 -14.72 -18.63 15.43
N ALA A 70 -14.65 -18.48 16.75
CA ALA A 70 -13.97 -17.34 17.37
C ALA A 70 -12.47 -17.33 17.06
N ALA A 71 -11.80 -18.48 17.11
CA ALA A 71 -10.39 -18.61 16.75
C ALA A 71 -10.12 -18.23 15.28
N LYS A 72 -10.96 -18.70 14.34
CA LYS A 72 -10.86 -18.33 12.91
C LYS A 72 -11.09 -16.84 12.71
N HIS A 73 -12.10 -16.29 13.37
CA HIS A 73 -12.40 -14.86 13.29
C HIS A 73 -11.22 -14.03 13.80
N LEU A 74 -10.67 -14.35 14.97
CA LEU A 74 -9.54 -13.65 15.54
C LEU A 74 -8.30 -13.77 14.66
N THR A 75 -7.99 -14.97 14.18
CA THR A 75 -6.85 -15.19 13.27
C THR A 75 -6.97 -14.28 12.04
N ARG A 76 -8.16 -14.20 11.43
CA ARG A 76 -8.40 -13.35 10.27
C ARG A 76 -8.35 -11.86 10.59
N SER A 77 -8.89 -11.45 11.73
CA SER A 77 -8.98 -10.04 12.14
C SER A 77 -7.64 -9.46 12.58
N PHE A 78 -6.73 -10.30 13.09
CA PHE A 78 -5.37 -9.92 13.50
C PHE A 78 -4.30 -10.23 12.44
N MET A 79 -4.67 -10.90 11.35
CA MET A 79 -3.80 -11.04 10.19
C MET A 79 -3.52 -9.67 9.57
N SER A 80 -2.25 -9.42 9.23
CA SER A 80 -1.86 -8.24 8.45
C SER A 80 -2.65 -8.21 7.14
N SER A 81 -3.18 -7.03 6.80
CA SER A 81 -3.83 -6.80 5.50
C SER A 81 -2.85 -6.90 4.34
N LEU A 82 -1.56 -6.64 4.58
CA LEU A 82 -0.48 -6.88 3.65
C LEU A 82 0.15 -8.25 3.91
N GLN A 83 0.13 -9.11 2.90
CA GLN A 83 0.64 -10.48 2.97
C GLN A 83 1.56 -10.77 1.77
N PRO A 84 2.57 -11.63 1.95
CA PRO A 84 3.35 -12.13 0.82
C PRO A 84 2.45 -12.97 -0.10
N VAL A 85 2.71 -12.89 -1.40
CA VAL A 85 1.95 -13.58 -2.46
C VAL A 85 2.90 -14.24 -3.45
N ILE A 86 2.49 -15.36 -4.02
CA ILE A 86 3.24 -16.06 -5.08
C ILE A 86 2.77 -15.49 -6.44
N ASN A 87 3.69 -14.84 -7.17
CA ASN A 87 3.40 -14.33 -8.50
C ASN A 87 3.54 -15.44 -9.56
N ALA A 88 2.40 -15.96 -10.04
CA ALA A 88 2.34 -16.95 -11.13
C ALA A 88 1.89 -16.34 -12.48
N THR A 89 1.84 -15.01 -12.60
CA THR A 89 1.33 -14.32 -13.81
C THR A 89 2.35 -14.21 -14.94
N GLY A 90 3.64 -14.39 -14.64
CA GLY A 90 4.74 -14.09 -15.57
C GLY A 90 5.03 -12.59 -15.75
N VAL A 91 4.28 -11.69 -15.09
CA VAL A 91 4.52 -10.24 -15.13
C VAL A 91 5.57 -9.86 -14.09
N ILE A 92 6.74 -9.41 -14.53
CA ILE A 92 7.87 -9.05 -13.65
C ILE A 92 7.55 -7.79 -12.83
N ILE A 93 7.23 -6.67 -13.49
CA ILE A 93 6.86 -5.42 -12.82
C ILE A 93 5.33 -5.37 -12.67
N HIS A 94 4.81 -6.11 -11.71
CA HIS A 94 3.37 -6.19 -11.51
C HIS A 94 2.89 -5.06 -10.58
N THR A 95 2.18 -4.08 -11.13
CA THR A 95 1.73 -2.88 -10.38
C THR A 95 0.86 -3.21 -9.16
N ASN A 96 -0.06 -4.18 -9.28
CA ASN A 96 -0.92 -4.59 -8.16
C ASN A 96 -0.20 -5.43 -7.09
N LEU A 97 0.90 -6.12 -7.42
CA LEU A 97 1.63 -6.99 -6.48
C LEU A 97 2.87 -6.29 -5.89
N GLY A 98 2.97 -4.97 -6.00
CA GLY A 98 4.04 -4.20 -5.37
C GLY A 98 5.27 -3.93 -6.24
N ARG A 99 5.18 -4.10 -7.57
CA ARG A 99 6.27 -3.82 -8.53
C ARG A 99 7.51 -4.71 -8.27
N ALA A 100 8.70 -4.11 -8.24
CA ALA A 100 9.96 -4.85 -8.10
C ALA A 100 10.16 -5.31 -6.65
N PRO A 101 10.33 -6.61 -6.39
CA PRO A 101 10.79 -7.07 -5.09
C PRO A 101 12.23 -6.61 -4.84
N LEU A 102 12.59 -6.45 -3.57
CA LEU A 102 13.96 -6.11 -3.17
C LEU A 102 14.84 -7.37 -3.15
N ALA A 103 16.12 -7.20 -3.50
CA ALA A 103 17.12 -8.24 -3.28
C ALA A 103 17.38 -8.45 -1.78
N ASP A 104 17.75 -9.67 -1.39
CA ASP A 104 18.03 -10.02 0.01
C ASP A 104 19.07 -9.10 0.67
N SER A 105 20.08 -8.69 -0.08
CA SER A 105 21.10 -7.75 0.37
C SER A 105 20.51 -6.38 0.75
N ALA A 106 19.55 -5.87 -0.03
CA ALA A 106 18.86 -4.61 0.24
C ALA A 106 17.93 -4.74 1.46
N VAL A 107 17.18 -5.84 1.56
CA VAL A 107 16.32 -6.12 2.72
C VAL A 107 17.16 -6.19 4.00
N LYS A 108 18.30 -6.88 3.96
CA LYS A 108 19.22 -6.98 5.09
C LYS A 108 19.80 -5.62 5.49
N ALA A 109 20.15 -4.77 4.52
CA ALA A 109 20.64 -3.42 4.80
C ALA A 109 19.58 -2.59 5.56
N ILE A 110 18.33 -2.61 5.10
CA ILE A 110 17.20 -1.92 5.75
C ILE A 110 17.00 -2.46 7.17
N ALA A 111 16.92 -3.79 7.34
CA ALA A 111 16.71 -4.42 8.63
C ALA A 111 17.84 -4.13 9.65
N THR A 112 19.07 -3.92 9.16
CA THR A 112 20.22 -3.58 10.01
C THR A 112 20.10 -2.17 10.58
N ILE A 113 19.61 -1.20 9.81
CA ILE A 113 19.52 0.20 10.25
C ILE A 113 18.20 0.56 10.95
N ALA A 114 17.09 -0.10 10.60
CA ALA A 114 15.75 0.25 11.06
C ALA A 114 15.55 0.32 12.59
N PRO A 115 16.18 -0.54 13.42
CA PRO A 115 15.97 -0.48 14.87
C PRO A 115 16.87 0.56 15.58
N HIS A 116 17.71 1.31 14.86
CA HIS A 116 18.70 2.21 15.42
C HIS A 116 18.43 3.68 15.07
N PHE A 117 18.93 4.60 15.91
CA PHE A 117 19.17 5.97 15.45
C PHE A 117 20.25 5.97 14.37
N THR A 118 20.10 6.82 13.37
CA THR A 118 21.02 6.88 12.23
C THR A 118 21.48 8.31 11.98
N ASN A 119 22.56 8.45 11.21
CA ASN A 119 23.06 9.72 10.71
C ASN A 119 22.23 10.25 9.52
N LEU A 120 20.92 9.99 9.50
CA LEU A 120 20.05 10.34 8.38
C LEU A 120 20.10 11.84 8.05
N GLU A 121 20.11 12.71 9.06
CA GLU A 121 20.31 14.17 8.90
C GLU A 121 21.42 14.68 9.84
N TYR A 122 22.44 13.86 10.08
CA TYR A 122 23.55 14.20 10.95
C TYR A 122 24.87 13.98 10.23
N ASP A 123 25.71 15.00 10.22
CA ASP A 123 27.06 14.91 9.67
C ASP A 123 28.02 14.56 10.80
N VAL A 124 28.65 13.38 10.66
CA VAL A 124 29.55 12.82 11.67
C VAL A 124 30.88 13.58 11.72
N GLU A 125 31.33 14.15 10.61
CA GLU A 125 32.60 14.88 10.54
C GLU A 125 32.47 16.26 11.19
N SER A 126 31.40 16.98 10.89
CA SER A 126 31.16 18.32 11.47
C SER A 126 30.48 18.28 12.84
N GLY A 127 29.85 17.15 13.22
CA GLY A 127 29.06 17.02 14.44
C GLY A 127 27.74 17.81 14.41
N GLY A 128 27.32 18.27 13.23
CA GLY A 128 26.17 19.14 13.02
C GLY A 128 25.03 18.49 12.23
N ARG A 129 24.02 19.31 11.89
CA ARG A 129 22.92 18.87 11.02
C ARG A 129 23.43 18.67 9.59
N GLY A 130 23.19 17.49 9.03
CA GLY A 130 23.50 17.12 7.65
C GLY A 130 22.25 17.08 6.76
N GLN A 131 22.46 16.83 5.46
CA GLN A 131 21.40 16.60 4.48
C GLN A 131 21.25 15.11 4.20
N ARG A 132 20.01 14.60 4.24
CA ARG A 132 19.73 13.17 3.99
C ARG A 132 20.08 12.70 2.59
N ASP A 133 20.00 13.59 1.60
CA ASP A 133 20.17 13.23 0.20
C ASP A 133 21.63 12.91 -0.14
N THR A 134 22.59 13.41 0.65
CA THR A 134 24.03 13.16 0.46
C THR A 134 24.35 11.67 0.39
N HIS A 135 23.65 10.84 1.16
CA HIS A 135 23.87 9.39 1.22
C HIS A 135 23.62 8.68 -0.12
N VAL A 136 22.67 9.17 -0.93
CA VAL A 136 22.29 8.57 -2.22
C VAL A 136 22.83 9.35 -3.43
N GLN A 137 23.01 10.67 -3.28
CA GLN A 137 23.47 11.55 -4.36
C GLN A 137 24.80 11.12 -4.95
N TYR A 138 25.76 10.71 -4.12
CA TYR A 138 27.07 10.24 -4.59
C TYR A 138 26.91 9.11 -5.62
N TRP A 139 26.23 8.04 -5.23
CA TRP A 139 26.04 6.87 -6.10
C TRP A 139 25.25 7.19 -7.37
N LEU A 140 24.21 8.03 -7.26
CA LEU A 140 23.42 8.39 -8.44
C LEU A 140 24.21 9.27 -9.42
N ARG A 141 25.05 10.17 -8.93
CA ARG A 141 25.94 10.97 -9.78
C ARG A 141 26.98 10.10 -10.47
N GLU A 142 27.60 9.17 -9.75
CA GLU A 142 28.55 8.21 -10.34
C GLU A 142 27.88 7.33 -11.41
N LEU A 143 26.67 6.85 -11.17
CA LEU A 143 25.95 5.98 -12.12
C LEU A 143 25.45 6.71 -13.37
N THR A 144 25.09 7.99 -13.25
CA THR A 144 24.44 8.74 -14.33
C THR A 144 25.34 9.75 -15.03
N GLY A 145 26.45 10.15 -14.39
CA GLY A 145 27.27 11.28 -14.83
C GLY A 145 26.61 12.64 -14.63
N ALA A 146 25.48 12.73 -13.92
CA ALA A 146 24.77 13.98 -13.69
C ALA A 146 25.55 14.93 -12.77
N GLU A 147 25.47 16.23 -13.05
CA GLU A 147 26.11 17.28 -12.24
C GLU A 147 25.55 17.33 -10.81
N ALA A 148 24.23 17.12 -10.68
CA ALA A 148 23.51 17.08 -9.41
C ALA A 148 22.32 16.12 -9.49
N VAL A 149 21.85 15.64 -8.34
CA VAL A 149 20.72 14.70 -8.23
C VAL A 149 19.84 15.09 -7.05
N VAL A 150 18.53 14.97 -7.23
CA VAL A 150 17.53 15.08 -6.16
C VAL A 150 16.65 13.83 -6.21
N VAL A 151 16.39 13.24 -5.05
CA VAL A 151 15.48 12.10 -4.91
C VAL A 151 14.25 12.56 -4.14
N VAL A 152 13.08 12.25 -4.68
CA VAL A 152 11.80 12.52 -4.05
C VAL A 152 10.99 11.23 -3.92
N ASN A 153 9.85 11.30 -3.26
CA ASN A 153 9.00 10.16 -2.92
C ASN A 153 8.77 9.18 -4.10
N ASN A 154 8.44 9.69 -5.28
CA ASN A 154 8.24 8.88 -6.49
C ASN A 154 8.36 9.76 -7.75
N ASN A 155 8.30 9.13 -8.94
CA ASN A 155 8.41 9.86 -10.20
C ASN A 155 7.28 10.88 -10.43
N ALA A 156 6.07 10.62 -9.94
CA ALA A 156 4.96 11.58 -10.07
C ALA A 156 5.26 12.89 -9.32
N ALA A 157 5.79 12.79 -8.10
CA ALA A 157 6.26 13.93 -7.34
C ALA A 157 7.46 14.61 -8.01
N ALA A 158 8.36 13.84 -8.64
CA ALA A 158 9.50 14.39 -9.37
C ALA A 158 9.05 15.22 -10.58
N THR A 159 8.11 14.70 -11.38
CA THR A 159 7.52 15.42 -12.51
C THR A 159 6.82 16.69 -12.04
N LEU A 160 6.00 16.61 -11.00
CA LEU A 160 5.33 17.80 -10.44
C LEU A 160 6.34 18.85 -9.97
N LEU A 161 7.34 18.44 -9.18
CA LEU A 161 8.38 19.34 -8.67
C LEU A 161 9.16 20.02 -9.80
N LEU A 162 9.57 19.26 -10.82
CA LEU A 162 10.30 19.76 -11.98
C LEU A 162 9.47 20.79 -12.74
N LEU A 163 8.21 20.51 -13.01
CA LEU A 163 7.32 21.40 -13.74
C LEU A 163 7.02 22.68 -12.94
N SER A 164 6.74 22.55 -11.63
CA SER A 164 6.50 23.70 -10.77
C SER A 164 7.73 24.59 -10.62
N ALA A 165 8.93 24.00 -10.50
CA ALA A 165 10.16 24.76 -10.33
C ALA A 165 10.60 25.46 -11.62
N LEU A 166 10.41 24.84 -12.79
CA LEU A 166 10.99 25.32 -14.05
C LEU A 166 9.98 26.00 -14.99
N ALA A 167 8.69 25.69 -14.88
CA ALA A 167 7.70 26.06 -15.88
C ALA A 167 6.38 26.62 -15.32
N SER A 168 6.30 26.94 -14.02
CA SER A 168 5.11 27.58 -13.46
C SER A 168 4.81 28.90 -14.19
N GLY A 169 3.58 29.05 -14.68
CA GLY A 169 3.13 30.20 -15.49
C GLY A 169 3.64 30.22 -16.93
N ARG A 170 4.42 29.22 -17.36
CA ARG A 170 5.02 29.11 -18.70
C ARG A 170 4.47 27.90 -19.47
N GLU A 171 4.69 27.89 -20.78
CA GLU A 171 4.31 26.78 -21.65
C GLU A 171 5.27 25.59 -21.52
N VAL A 172 4.70 24.40 -21.39
CA VAL A 172 5.42 23.13 -21.45
C VAL A 172 4.99 22.41 -22.72
N ILE A 173 5.94 22.24 -23.63
CA ILE A 173 5.69 21.60 -24.92
C ILE A 173 5.88 20.09 -24.77
N VAL A 174 4.88 19.32 -25.15
CA VAL A 174 4.87 17.85 -25.03
C VAL A 174 4.14 17.21 -26.20
N SER A 175 4.56 16.01 -26.60
CA SER A 175 3.84 15.25 -27.63
C SER A 175 2.46 14.84 -27.13
N ARG A 176 1.44 14.92 -28.00
CA ARG A 176 0.12 14.34 -27.72
C ARG A 176 0.19 12.84 -27.40
N GLY A 177 1.15 12.12 -27.98
CA GLY A 177 1.37 10.69 -27.72
C GLY A 177 1.94 10.39 -26.33
N GLU A 178 2.49 11.40 -25.64
CA GLU A 178 3.12 11.26 -24.33
C GLU A 178 2.19 11.69 -23.17
N LEU A 179 0.96 12.15 -23.49
CA LEU A 179 -0.07 12.47 -22.50
C LEU A 179 -0.72 11.18 -21.96
N VAL A 180 0.09 10.38 -21.28
CA VAL A 180 -0.28 9.05 -20.80
C VAL A 180 -0.96 9.08 -19.44
N GLU A 181 -1.68 8.00 -19.17
CA GLU A 181 -2.19 7.64 -17.85
C GLU A 181 -1.49 6.36 -17.38
N ILE A 182 -0.93 6.39 -16.18
CA ILE A 182 -0.18 5.26 -15.60
C ILE A 182 -0.85 4.83 -14.29
N GLY A 183 -1.16 3.54 -14.20
CA GLY A 183 -1.86 2.99 -13.03
C GLY A 183 -3.31 3.46 -12.97
N GLY A 184 -3.81 3.76 -11.77
CA GLY A 184 -5.20 4.16 -11.54
C GLY A 184 -5.41 5.62 -11.14
N GLY A 185 -4.45 6.51 -11.43
CA GLY A 185 -4.61 7.92 -11.01
C GLY A 185 -3.47 8.89 -11.33
N PHE A 186 -2.41 8.47 -12.01
CA PHE A 186 -1.39 9.41 -12.51
C PHE A 186 -1.65 9.73 -13.97
N ARG A 187 -2.02 10.98 -14.25
CA ARG A 187 -2.31 11.49 -15.60
C ARG A 187 -1.41 12.70 -15.83
N VAL A 188 -0.59 12.64 -16.88
CA VAL A 188 0.35 13.73 -17.22
C VAL A 188 -0.35 15.10 -17.34
N PRO A 189 -1.52 15.22 -18.01
CA PRO A 189 -2.26 16.49 -18.07
C PRO A 189 -2.64 17.04 -16.70
N ASP A 190 -3.07 16.18 -15.77
CA ASP A 190 -3.54 16.58 -14.45
C ASP A 190 -2.36 17.09 -13.59
N VAL A 191 -1.20 16.45 -13.71
CA VAL A 191 0.05 16.87 -13.04
C VAL A 191 0.55 18.19 -13.60
N LEU A 192 0.50 18.38 -14.92
CA LEU A 192 0.83 19.64 -15.57
C LEU A 192 -0.07 20.78 -15.07
N ALA A 193 -1.38 20.55 -15.01
CA ALA A 193 -2.33 21.53 -14.50
C ALA A 193 -2.04 21.89 -13.03
N GLN A 194 -1.76 20.90 -12.18
CA GLN A 194 -1.42 21.12 -10.77
C GLN A 194 -0.09 21.86 -10.59
N SER A 195 0.87 21.67 -11.50
CA SER A 195 2.17 22.31 -11.42
C SER A 195 2.13 23.83 -11.63
N GLY A 196 1.02 24.35 -12.18
CA GLY A 196 0.88 25.73 -12.64
C GLY A 196 1.47 25.99 -14.03
N ALA A 197 1.99 24.95 -14.70
CA ALA A 197 2.44 25.03 -16.08
C ALA A 197 1.27 25.03 -17.07
N GLN A 198 1.48 25.62 -18.23
CA GLN A 198 0.50 25.62 -19.33
C GLN A 198 0.86 24.54 -20.34
N LEU A 199 0.01 23.53 -20.46
CA LEU A 199 0.19 22.45 -21.43
C LEU A 199 0.12 23.01 -22.86
N ARG A 200 1.18 22.79 -23.66
CA ARG A 200 1.20 23.02 -25.09
C ARG A 200 1.49 21.72 -25.83
N GLU A 201 0.42 21.03 -26.18
CA GLU A 201 0.49 19.76 -26.90
C GLU A 201 0.74 19.95 -28.40
N ILE A 202 1.60 19.09 -28.95
CA ILE A 202 2.01 19.12 -30.37
C ILE A 202 1.91 17.74 -31.03
N GLY A 203 2.07 17.72 -32.35
CA GLY A 203 2.00 16.50 -33.16
C GLY A 203 0.62 15.82 -33.09
N THR A 204 0.61 14.51 -33.33
CA THR A 204 -0.56 13.63 -33.21
C THR A 204 -0.29 12.50 -32.24
N THR A 205 -1.32 11.72 -31.89
CA THR A 205 -1.22 10.60 -30.94
C THR A 205 -0.14 9.57 -31.31
N ASN A 206 0.03 9.30 -32.60
CA ASN A 206 0.92 8.25 -33.10
C ASN A 206 2.15 8.78 -33.85
N ARG A 207 2.28 10.10 -34.05
CA ARG A 207 3.38 10.72 -34.81
C ARG A 207 3.72 12.10 -34.23
N THR A 208 4.98 12.30 -33.93
CA THR A 208 5.53 13.62 -33.56
C THR A 208 6.91 13.75 -34.18
N ARG A 209 7.22 14.93 -34.72
CA ARG A 209 8.49 15.26 -35.37
C ARG A 209 9.21 16.36 -34.60
N ALA A 210 10.51 16.49 -34.82
CA ALA A 210 11.29 17.58 -34.25
C ALA A 210 10.75 18.97 -34.66
N ASP A 211 10.26 19.10 -35.90
CA ASP A 211 9.68 20.35 -36.40
C ASP A 211 8.40 20.76 -35.64
N ASP A 212 7.63 19.78 -35.13
CA ASP A 212 6.44 20.07 -34.31
C ASP A 212 6.86 20.75 -32.99
N TYR A 213 7.99 20.35 -32.40
CA TYR A 213 8.56 21.01 -31.23
C TYR A 213 9.11 22.39 -31.61
N ALA A 214 9.93 22.48 -32.66
CA ALA A 214 10.57 23.73 -33.07
C ALA A 214 9.55 24.83 -33.40
N ALA A 215 8.48 24.49 -34.14
CA ALA A 215 7.40 25.42 -34.47
C ALA A 215 6.57 25.85 -33.25
N ALA A 216 6.60 25.07 -32.17
CA ALA A 216 5.91 25.39 -30.94
C ALA A 216 6.73 26.24 -29.97
N ILE A 217 8.04 26.45 -30.17
CA ILE A 217 8.84 27.28 -29.26
C ILE A 217 8.46 28.77 -29.44
N ASN A 218 8.27 29.47 -28.32
CA ASN A 218 8.00 30.91 -28.26
C ASN A 218 8.53 31.53 -26.96
N ASP A 219 8.32 32.84 -26.77
CA ASP A 219 8.78 33.59 -25.58
C ASP A 219 8.15 33.11 -24.25
N ARG A 220 7.04 32.35 -24.31
CA ARG A 220 6.39 31.76 -23.14
C ARG A 220 6.88 30.36 -22.82
N THR A 221 7.71 29.76 -23.67
CA THR A 221 8.17 28.38 -23.50
C THR A 221 9.11 28.26 -22.31
N GLY A 222 8.74 27.45 -21.32
CA GLY A 222 9.54 27.18 -20.13
C GLY A 222 10.28 25.84 -20.18
N LEU A 223 9.70 24.83 -20.83
CA LEU A 223 10.25 23.48 -20.85
C LEU A 223 9.81 22.72 -22.12
N LEU A 224 10.70 21.88 -22.64
CA LEU A 224 10.34 20.78 -23.54
C LEU A 224 10.29 19.50 -22.71
N LEU A 225 9.13 18.86 -22.62
CA LEU A 225 8.94 17.61 -21.89
C LEU A 225 8.93 16.44 -22.89
N ARG A 226 9.74 15.42 -22.61
CA ARG A 226 9.91 14.20 -23.41
C ARG A 226 10.26 13.02 -22.51
#